data_AF-B6GZD4-F1
#
_entry.id   AF-B6GZD4-F1
#
_cell.length_a   1.000
_cell.length_b   1.000
_cell.length_c   1.000
_cell.angle_alpha   90.00
_cell.angle_beta   90.00
_cell.angle_gamma   90.00
#
_symmetry.space_group_name_H-M   'P 1'
#
loop_
_entity.id
_entity.type
_entity.pdbx_description
1 polymer ?
#
loop_
_entity_poly.entity_id
_entity_poly.type
_entity_poly.pdbx_seq_one_letter_code
_entity_poly.pdbx_strand_id
1 'polypeptide(L)'
;MPSSGRLLSFNRQFTEAFLGIEGLGSQSVVRPPWLDPLMLEGAISSVAVNFANEQITTASGAQGSSIRQVVRNLPSDHQEKMLKNVRAITVDQIKGAVRDILLPMFTLKTANLVVTYTAVLENICFEASGFSPTLQPLKEFEDEYGL
;
A
#
# COMPACT_ATOMS: atom_id res chain seq x y z
N MET A 1 32.98 4.59 3.17
CA MET A 1 31.86 5.26 3.86
C MET A 1 30.99 6.02 2.86
N PRO A 2 29.87 5.45 2.40
CA PRO A 2 28.79 6.28 1.84
C PRO A 2 27.40 5.68 2.15
N SER A 3 26.67 6.15 3.16
CA SER A 3 25.26 5.66 3.32
C SER A 3 24.32 6.47 4.21
N SER A 4 24.74 7.54 4.90
CA SER A 4 23.78 8.34 5.71
C SER A 4 22.93 9.31 4.88
N GLY A 5 23.37 9.71 3.68
CA GLY A 5 22.66 10.69 2.84
C GLY A 5 21.42 10.16 2.12
N ARG A 6 21.36 8.86 1.80
CA ARG A 6 20.24 8.27 1.02
C ARG A 6 18.98 8.00 1.84
N LEU A 7 19.13 7.63 3.12
CA LEU A 7 17.99 7.40 4.00
C LEU A 7 17.35 8.72 4.43
N LEU A 8 18.16 9.76 4.70
CA LEU A 8 17.68 11.12 4.93
C LEU A 8 17.01 11.71 3.68
N SER A 9 17.51 11.42 2.47
CA SER A 9 16.84 11.87 1.23
C SER A 9 15.51 11.16 0.99
N PHE A 10 15.37 9.89 1.37
CA PHE A 10 14.10 9.17 1.26
C PHE A 10 13.05 9.77 2.19
N ASN A 11 13.41 9.98 3.46
CA ASN A 11 12.51 10.57 4.45
C ASN A 11 12.16 12.03 4.08
N ARG A 12 13.12 12.80 3.54
CA ARG A 12 12.89 14.18 3.06
C ARG A 12 12.01 14.23 1.81
N GLN A 13 12.23 13.39 0.81
CA GLN A 13 11.38 13.34 -0.40
C GLN A 13 9.96 12.88 -0.06
N PHE A 14 9.82 11.93 0.86
CA PHE A 14 8.52 11.47 1.32
C PHE A 14 7.82 12.56 2.15
N THR A 15 8.55 13.27 3.00
CA THR A 15 8.04 14.42 3.78
C THR A 15 7.67 15.61 2.88
N GLU A 16 8.42 15.89 1.81
CA GLU A 16 8.08 16.95 0.84
C GLU A 16 6.85 16.56 -0.01
N ALA A 17 6.73 15.29 -0.42
CA ALA A 17 5.52 14.77 -1.05
C ALA A 17 4.31 14.81 -0.09
N PHE A 18 4.55 14.59 1.20
CA PHE A 18 3.57 14.62 2.28
C PHE A 18 3.09 16.05 2.62
N LEU A 19 3.99 17.02 2.73
CA LEU A 19 3.67 18.44 2.91
C LEU A 19 2.92 19.02 1.69
N GLY A 20 3.19 18.49 0.49
CA GLY A 20 2.39 18.78 -0.71
C GLY A 20 0.93 18.33 -0.61
N ILE A 21 0.62 17.34 0.24
CA ILE A 21 -0.75 16.88 0.52
C ILE A 21 -1.41 17.77 1.60
N GLU A 22 -0.68 18.27 2.59
CA GLU A 22 -1.21 19.17 3.63
C GLU A 22 -1.38 20.63 3.17
N GLY A 23 -0.66 21.07 2.13
CA GLY A 23 -0.80 22.41 1.52
C GLY A 23 -2.12 22.70 0.78
N LEU A 24 -3.10 21.79 0.83
CA LEU A 24 -4.40 21.87 0.14
C LEU A 24 -5.32 23.01 0.61
N GLY A 25 -4.91 23.84 1.58
CA GLY A 25 -5.63 25.03 2.04
C GLY A 25 -5.28 26.34 1.31
N SER A 26 -4.36 26.36 0.35
CA SER A 26 -3.97 27.57 -0.37
C SER A 26 -3.89 27.36 -1.88
N GLN A 27 -4.56 28.25 -2.60
CA GLN A 27 -5.14 28.10 -3.93
C GLN A 27 -4.15 28.05 -5.12
N SER A 28 -2.91 27.63 -4.92
CA SER A 28 -1.85 27.76 -5.96
C SER A 28 -0.82 26.64 -6.03
N VAL A 29 -1.00 25.53 -5.30
CA VAL A 29 -0.06 24.40 -5.36
C VAL A 29 -0.47 23.42 -6.47
N VAL A 30 0.46 23.21 -7.40
CA VAL A 30 0.39 22.26 -8.52
C VAL A 30 -0.19 20.91 -8.06
N ARG A 31 -1.26 20.44 -8.72
CA ARG A 31 -1.85 19.12 -8.40
C ARG A 31 -0.74 18.05 -8.46
N PRO A 32 -0.69 17.11 -7.50
CA PRO A 32 0.24 15.99 -7.62
C PRO A 32 0.03 15.30 -8.97
N PRO A 33 1.08 14.87 -9.69
CA PRO A 33 0.97 14.32 -11.03
C PRO A 33 0.01 13.13 -11.14
N TRP A 34 -0.10 12.34 -10.06
CA TRP A 34 -0.97 11.16 -9.96
C TRP A 34 -2.44 11.49 -9.67
N LEU A 35 -2.75 12.75 -9.36
CA LEU A 35 -4.12 13.26 -9.17
C LEU A 35 -4.68 13.92 -10.43
N ASP A 36 -3.96 13.80 -11.55
CA ASP A 36 -4.45 14.18 -12.87
C ASP A 36 -5.64 13.29 -13.26
N PRO A 37 -6.75 13.85 -13.78
CA PRO A 37 -7.92 13.08 -14.16
C PRO A 37 -7.62 11.90 -15.09
N LEU A 38 -6.67 12.03 -16.03
CA LEU A 38 -6.30 10.98 -16.98
C LEU A 38 -5.54 9.83 -16.31
N MET A 39 -4.66 10.15 -15.35
CA MET A 39 -3.94 9.14 -14.57
C MET A 39 -4.89 8.37 -13.66
N LEU A 40 -5.87 9.08 -13.08
CA LEU A 40 -6.90 8.46 -12.26
C LEU A 40 -7.81 7.52 -13.06
N GLU A 41 -8.27 7.94 -14.24
CA GLU A 41 -9.08 7.12 -15.13
C GLU A 41 -8.34 5.86 -15.58
N GLY A 42 -7.03 5.98 -15.87
CA GLY A 42 -6.16 4.84 -16.16
C GLY A 42 -6.04 3.85 -14.99
N ALA A 43 -5.92 4.37 -13.76
CA ALA A 43 -5.87 3.54 -12.55
C ALA A 43 -7.20 2.82 -12.28
N ILE A 44 -8.34 3.50 -12.46
CA ILE A 44 -9.67 2.87 -12.33
C ILE A 44 -9.83 1.74 -13.36
N SER A 45 -9.39 2.00 -14.60
CA SER A 45 -9.47 1.03 -15.70
C SER A 45 -8.63 -0.22 -15.44
N SER A 46 -7.41 -0.06 -14.91
CA SER A 46 -6.55 -1.22 -14.59
C SER A 46 -7.13 -2.09 -13.48
N VAL A 47 -7.72 -1.48 -12.45
CA VAL A 47 -8.42 -2.21 -11.38
C VAL A 47 -9.62 -2.97 -11.94
N ALA A 48 -10.43 -2.34 -12.80
CA ALA A 48 -11.57 -3.00 -13.42
C ALA A 48 -11.17 -4.19 -14.30
N VAL A 49 -10.10 -4.05 -15.09
CA VAL A 49 -9.56 -5.14 -15.93
C VAL A 49 -9.07 -6.29 -15.06
N ASN A 50 -8.33 -6.01 -13.99
CA ASN A 50 -7.86 -7.05 -13.06
C ASN A 50 -9.03 -7.80 -12.41
N PHE A 51 -10.10 -7.09 -12.07
CA PHE A 51 -11.30 -7.71 -11.50
C PHE A 51 -12.03 -8.61 -12.48
N ALA A 52 -12.10 -8.24 -13.76
CA ALA A 52 -12.63 -9.11 -14.81
C ALA A 52 -11.76 -10.37 -15.00
N ASN A 53 -10.44 -10.22 -14.89
CA ASN A 53 -9.47 -11.30 -15.04
C ASN A 53 -9.36 -12.21 -13.81
N GLU A 54 -9.94 -11.88 -12.66
CA GLU A 54 -9.95 -12.79 -11.49
C GLU A 54 -10.76 -14.08 -11.75
N GLN A 55 -11.69 -14.07 -12.71
CA GLN A 55 -12.57 -15.21 -13.03
C GLN A 55 -12.44 -15.64 -14.49
N ILE A 56 -11.20 -15.89 -14.94
CA ILE A 56 -10.91 -16.36 -16.31
C ILE A 56 -11.60 -17.71 -16.62
N THR A 57 -11.94 -18.51 -15.61
CA THR A 57 -12.58 -19.82 -15.79
C THR A 57 -13.86 -19.96 -14.98
N THR A 58 -14.82 -20.74 -15.48
CA THR A 58 -16.07 -21.05 -14.77
C THR A 58 -15.81 -21.71 -13.40
N ALA A 59 -14.75 -22.53 -13.29
CA ALA A 59 -14.35 -23.18 -12.05
C ALA A 59 -13.85 -22.17 -10.99
N SER A 60 -12.95 -21.25 -11.36
CA SER A 60 -12.45 -20.22 -10.45
C SER A 60 -13.54 -19.22 -10.05
N GLY A 61 -14.48 -18.92 -10.95
CA GLY A 61 -15.66 -18.11 -10.66
C GLY A 61 -16.59 -18.75 -9.62
N ALA A 62 -16.89 -20.04 -9.77
CA ALA A 62 -17.74 -20.79 -8.84
C ALA A 62 -17.10 -20.95 -7.44
N GLN A 63 -15.79 -21.18 -7.37
CA GLN A 63 -15.07 -21.23 -6.10
C GLN A 63 -15.06 -19.85 -5.42
N GLY A 64 -14.75 -18.79 -6.18
CA GLY A 64 -14.73 -17.42 -5.67
C GLY A 64 -16.10 -16.93 -5.23
N SER A 65 -17.18 -17.30 -5.91
CA SER A 65 -18.55 -16.98 -5.50
C SER A 65 -18.96 -17.74 -4.24
N SER A 66 -18.64 -19.03 -4.15
CA SER A 66 -18.93 -19.87 -2.98
C SER A 66 -18.23 -19.34 -1.72
N ILE A 67 -16.94 -19.00 -1.80
CA ILE A 67 -16.22 -18.41 -0.65
C ILE A 67 -16.87 -17.10 -0.22
N ARG A 68 -17.23 -16.22 -1.17
CA ARG A 68 -17.86 -14.93 -0.84
C ARG A 68 -19.24 -15.09 -0.23
N GLN A 69 -20.10 -15.92 -0.83
CA GLN A 69 -21.50 -16.07 -0.41
C GLN A 69 -21.65 -16.95 0.82
N VAL A 70 -20.91 -18.06 0.90
CA VAL A 70 -21.07 -19.06 1.97
C VAL A 70 -20.16 -18.77 3.16
N VAL A 71 -18.86 -18.53 2.91
CA VAL A 71 -17.88 -18.34 4.01
C VAL A 71 -17.96 -16.92 4.56
N ARG A 72 -18.06 -15.92 3.68
CA ARG A 72 -18.08 -14.50 4.08
C ARG A 72 -19.49 -13.91 4.19
N ASN A 73 -20.54 -14.70 3.93
CA ASN A 73 -21.95 -14.29 3.98
C ASN A 73 -22.24 -12.99 3.19
N LEU A 74 -21.58 -12.82 2.03
CA LEU A 74 -21.75 -11.66 1.16
C LEU A 74 -22.88 -11.90 0.15
N PRO A 75 -23.62 -10.84 -0.24
CA PRO A 75 -24.69 -10.98 -1.21
C PRO A 75 -24.15 -11.36 -2.59
N SER A 76 -24.98 -11.99 -3.42
CA SER A 76 -24.59 -12.44 -4.76
C SER A 76 -24.21 -11.30 -5.70
N ASP A 77 -24.74 -10.10 -5.46
CA ASP A 77 -24.47 -8.87 -6.21
C ASP A 77 -23.26 -8.08 -5.68
N HIS A 78 -22.53 -8.61 -4.68
CA HIS A 78 -21.41 -7.93 -4.04
C HIS A 78 -20.34 -7.48 -5.05
N GLN A 79 -20.01 -8.33 -6.02
CA GLN A 79 -19.02 -8.00 -7.05
C GLN A 79 -19.47 -6.88 -7.98
N GLU A 80 -20.75 -6.88 -8.39
CA GLU A 80 -21.31 -5.83 -9.24
C GLU A 80 -21.33 -4.48 -8.50
N LYS A 81 -21.76 -4.47 -7.24
CA LYS A 81 -21.74 -3.29 -6.37
C LYS A 81 -20.31 -2.77 -6.16
N MET A 82 -19.35 -3.65 -5.92
CA MET A 82 -17.94 -3.29 -5.80
C MET A 82 -17.42 -2.61 -7.07
N LEU A 83 -17.70 -3.15 -8.25
CA LEU A 83 -17.29 -2.55 -9.53
C LEU A 83 -17.93 -1.18 -9.76
N LYS A 84 -19.21 -1.00 -9.40
CA LYS A 84 -19.88 0.31 -9.44
C LYS A 84 -19.19 1.32 -8.52
N ASN A 85 -18.83 0.89 -7.31
CA ASN A 85 -18.13 1.74 -6.34
C ASN A 85 -16.72 2.14 -6.81
N VAL A 86 -15.97 1.22 -7.44
CA VAL A 86 -14.63 1.51 -8.01
C VAL A 86 -14.73 2.56 -9.11
N ARG A 87 -15.75 2.50 -9.97
CA ARG A 87 -15.97 3.49 -11.03
C ARG A 87 -16.42 4.85 -10.51
N ALA A 88 -17.10 4.89 -9.38
CA ALA A 88 -17.62 6.11 -8.77
C ALA A 88 -16.64 6.78 -7.79
N ILE A 89 -15.39 6.29 -7.70
CA ILE A 89 -14.42 6.80 -6.73
C ILE A 89 -14.05 8.24 -7.03
N THR A 90 -14.01 9.07 -5.98
CA THR A 90 -13.66 10.49 -6.11
C THR A 90 -12.24 10.76 -5.63
N VAL A 91 -11.68 11.88 -6.10
CA VAL A 91 -10.36 12.35 -5.67
C VAL A 91 -10.29 12.53 -4.15
N ASP A 92 -11.35 13.02 -3.52
CA ASP A 92 -11.37 13.24 -2.07
C ASP A 92 -11.40 11.92 -1.28
N GLN A 93 -12.07 10.89 -1.81
CA GLN A 93 -12.01 9.55 -1.21
C GLN A 93 -10.60 8.96 -1.28
N ILE A 94 -9.87 9.21 -2.37
CA ILE A 94 -8.47 8.76 -2.50
C ILE A 94 -7.58 9.50 -1.51
N LYS A 95 -7.75 10.82 -1.40
CA LYS A 95 -7.03 11.62 -0.38
C LYS A 95 -7.33 11.13 1.03
N GLY A 96 -8.60 10.80 1.32
CA GLY A 96 -9.04 10.22 2.58
C GLY A 96 -8.37 8.87 2.83
N ALA A 97 -8.40 7.95 1.87
CA ALA A 97 -7.75 6.65 1.99
C ALA A 97 -6.22 6.76 2.20
N VAL A 98 -5.55 7.69 1.49
CA VAL A 98 -4.14 7.99 1.73
C VAL A 98 -3.97 8.47 3.16
N ARG A 99 -4.78 9.42 3.62
CA ARG A 99 -4.69 9.99 4.96
C ARG A 99 -4.92 8.95 6.07
N ASP A 100 -5.96 8.13 5.91
CA ASP A 100 -6.49 7.30 7.00
C ASP A 100 -5.86 5.90 7.01
N ILE A 101 -5.34 5.44 5.87
CA ILE A 101 -4.77 4.09 5.73
C ILE A 101 -3.27 4.17 5.46
N LEU A 102 -2.86 4.96 4.46
CA LEU A 102 -1.46 4.98 4.05
C LEU A 102 -0.57 5.69 5.09
N LEU A 103 -0.98 6.85 5.61
CA LEU A 103 -0.15 7.60 6.55
C LEU A 103 0.10 6.90 7.89
N PRO A 104 -0.89 6.24 8.51
CA PRO A 104 -0.64 5.52 9.77
C PRO A 104 0.37 4.38 9.62
N MET A 105 0.54 3.81 8.42
CA MET A 105 1.59 2.81 8.17
C MET A 105 3.02 3.36 8.27
N PHE A 106 3.20 4.68 8.31
CA PHE A 106 4.50 5.32 8.54
C PHE A 106 4.61 5.95 9.92
N THR A 107 3.57 5.83 10.75
CA THR A 107 3.60 6.29 12.14
C THR A 107 4.28 5.25 13.01
N LEU A 108 5.32 5.64 13.75
CA LEU A 108 6.16 4.75 14.57
C LEU A 108 5.38 3.85 15.54
N LYS A 109 4.20 4.29 16.00
CA LYS A 109 3.37 3.54 16.94
C LYS A 109 2.57 2.40 16.30
N THR A 110 2.37 2.43 14.98
CA THR A 110 1.47 1.53 14.25
C THR A 110 2.13 0.83 13.06
N ALA A 111 3.32 1.27 12.67
CA ALA A 111 4.07 0.76 11.54
C ALA A 111 4.91 -0.48 11.93
N ASN A 112 4.66 -1.60 11.24
CA ASN A 112 5.54 -2.78 11.29
C ASN A 112 6.37 -2.84 10.01
N LEU A 113 7.70 -2.79 10.14
CA LEU A 113 8.63 -2.88 9.02
C LEU A 113 9.49 -4.14 9.18
N VAL A 114 9.38 -5.06 8.23
CA VAL A 114 10.23 -6.26 8.15
C VAL A 114 11.13 -6.11 6.93
N VAL A 115 12.45 -6.14 7.14
CA VAL A 115 13.45 -6.02 6.07
C VAL A 115 14.42 -7.18 6.17
N THR A 116 14.49 -7.98 5.11
CA THR A 116 15.52 -9.01 4.94
C THR A 116 16.69 -8.42 4.16
N TYR A 117 17.90 -8.52 4.70
CA TYR A 117 19.11 -8.04 4.02
C TYR A 117 20.26 -9.03 4.22
N THR A 118 21.25 -8.98 3.32
CA THR A 118 22.46 -9.80 3.42
C THR A 118 23.40 -9.23 4.47
N ALA A 119 24.10 -10.08 5.22
CA ALA A 119 24.95 -9.72 6.37
C ALA A 119 26.01 -8.63 6.09
N VAL A 120 26.31 -8.32 4.83
CA VAL A 120 27.24 -7.25 4.44
C VAL A 120 26.68 -5.85 4.74
N LEU A 121 25.36 -5.70 4.94
CA LEU A 121 24.70 -4.45 5.31
C LEU A 121 24.44 -4.37 6.83
N GLU A 122 25.49 -4.48 7.64
CA GLU A 122 25.41 -4.44 9.12
C GLU A 122 24.85 -3.13 9.72
N ASN A 123 24.69 -2.06 8.93
CA ASN A 123 24.40 -0.72 9.44
C ASN A 123 23.08 -0.11 8.91
N ILE A 124 22.00 -0.90 8.82
CA ILE A 124 20.66 -0.33 8.59
C ILE A 124 20.05 0.05 9.95
N CYS A 125 20.46 1.21 10.47
CA CYS A 125 19.96 1.74 11.74
C CYS A 125 18.63 2.47 11.49
N PHE A 126 17.50 1.82 11.78
CA PHE A 126 16.17 2.45 11.79
C PHE A 126 15.89 3.22 13.09
N GLU A 127 16.77 3.14 14.10
CA GLU A 127 16.65 3.89 15.35
C GLU A 127 16.70 5.40 15.12
N ALA A 128 17.51 5.86 14.16
CA ALA A 128 17.56 7.26 13.76
C ALA A 128 16.22 7.78 13.21
N SER A 129 15.35 6.88 12.73
CA SER A 129 13.99 7.18 12.29
C SER A 129 12.96 7.00 13.40
N GLY A 130 13.37 6.59 14.61
CA GLY A 130 12.51 6.40 15.78
C GLY A 130 11.89 5.00 15.92
N PHE A 131 12.29 4.04 15.07
CA PHE A 131 11.87 2.63 15.21
C PHE A 131 12.72 1.92 16.25
N SER A 132 12.16 0.88 16.89
CA SER A 132 12.90 -0.04 17.77
C SER A 132 13.12 -1.37 17.05
N PRO A 133 14.14 -1.49 16.18
CA PRO A 133 14.35 -2.69 15.36
C PRO A 133 14.78 -3.87 16.24
N THR A 134 14.21 -5.04 15.96
CA THR A 134 14.72 -6.31 16.50
C THR A 134 15.52 -6.99 15.39
N LEU A 135 16.79 -7.27 15.65
CA LEU A 135 17.65 -7.98 14.70
C LEU A 135 17.56 -9.48 14.98
N GLN A 136 16.97 -10.22 14.04
CA GLN A 136 16.93 -11.68 14.08
C GLN A 136 17.79 -12.25 12.94
N PRO A 137 18.87 -13.00 13.24
CA PRO A 137 19.66 -13.67 12.23
C PRO A 137 18.83 -14.74 11.51
N LEU A 138 19.07 -14.91 10.21
CA LEU A 138 18.34 -15.88 9.36
C LEU A 138 18.35 -17.31 9.93
N LYS A 139 19.41 -17.67 10.65
CA LYS A 139 19.57 -18.97 11.31
C LYS A 139 18.45 -19.29 12.31
N GLU A 140 17.84 -18.28 12.94
CA GLU A 140 16.71 -18.47 13.87
C GLU A 140 15.43 -18.97 13.17
N PHE A 141 15.36 -18.87 11.84
CA PHE A 141 14.23 -19.35 11.06
C PHE A 141 14.49 -20.72 10.41
N GLU A 142 15.72 -21.24 10.44
CA GLU A 142 16.09 -22.51 9.79
C GLU A 142 15.42 -23.73 10.45
N ASP A 143 15.26 -23.72 11.78
CA ASP A 143 14.66 -24.83 12.53
C ASP A 143 13.15 -25.01 12.27
N GLU A 144 12.44 -23.94 11.86
CA GLU A 144 11.02 -24.01 11.47
C GLU A 144 10.81 -24.61 10.06
N TYR A 145 11.88 -24.76 9.28
CA TYR A 145 11.82 -25.37 7.94
C TYR A 145 11.95 -26.91 7.94
N GLY A 146 12.16 -27.55 9.10
CA GLY A 146 12.00 -29.00 9.26
C GLY A 146 12.82 -29.87 8.29
N LEU A 147 14.08 -29.49 8.02
CA LEU A 147 15.07 -30.35 7.35
C LEU A 147 15.87 -31.17 8.36
#